data_AF-A0A1F6VDX5-F1
#
_entry.id   AF-A0A1F6VDX5-F1
#
_cell.length_a   1.000
_cell.length_b   1.000
_cell.length_c   1.000
_cell.angle_alpha   90.00
_cell.angle_beta   90.00
_cell.angle_gamma   90.00
#
_symmetry.space_group_name_H-M   'P 1'
#
loop_
_entity.id
_entity.type
_entity.pdbx_description
1 polymer ?
#
loop_
_entity_poly.entity_id
_entity_poly.type
_entity_poly.pdbx_seq_one_letter_code
_entity_poly.pdbx_strand_id
1 'polypeptide(L)'
;MEDISFSFGLLMFILFIWTIPWKVYAVWIAVKHNHKKWFVALLLLNTVAILDIFYIFKIAKKSWNEVKEDFKGTWGSIKNK
;
A
#
# COMPACT_ATOMS: atom_id res chain seq x y z
N MET A 1 -28.61 21.48 1.50
CA MET A 1 -28.59 20.00 1.50
C MET A 1 -27.58 19.46 0.49
N GLU A 2 -27.37 20.13 -0.64
CA GLU A 2 -26.39 19.76 -1.67
C GLU A 2 -24.92 19.95 -1.23
N ASP A 3 -24.63 20.91 -0.34
CA ASP A 3 -23.27 21.23 0.13
C ASP A 3 -22.63 20.14 1.00
N ILE A 4 -23.48 19.41 1.75
CA ILE A 4 -23.05 18.30 2.61
C ILE A 4 -22.61 17.11 1.76
N SER A 5 -23.34 16.83 0.67
CA SER A 5 -23.02 15.75 -0.27
C SER A 5 -21.70 15.99 -0.99
N PHE A 6 -21.42 17.23 -1.41
CA PHE A 6 -20.14 17.59 -2.05
C PHE A 6 -18.96 17.41 -1.08
N SER A 7 -19.11 17.88 0.16
CA SER A 7 -18.09 17.76 1.20
C SER A 7 -17.76 16.29 1.54
N PHE A 8 -18.78 15.44 1.60
CA PHE A 8 -18.61 14.00 1.84
C PHE A 8 -17.93 13.29 0.66
N GLY A 9 -18.29 13.65 -0.58
CA GLY A 9 -17.66 13.11 -1.79
C GLY A 9 -16.17 13.44 -1.88
N LEU A 10 -15.78 14.68 -1.57
CA LEU A 10 -14.39 15.11 -1.53
C LEU A 10 -13.58 14.32 -0.48
N LEU A 11 -14.16 14.12 0.71
CA LEU A 11 -13.52 13.40 1.80
C LEU A 11 -13.28 11.93 1.44
N MET A 12 -14.27 11.28 0.82
CA MET A 12 -14.12 9.93 0.25
C MET A 12 -13.01 9.87 -0.80
N PHE A 13 -12.94 10.83 -1.72
CA PHE A 13 -11.95 10.86 -2.78
C PHE A 13 -10.50 10.94 -2.22
N ILE A 14 -10.30 11.80 -1.23
CA ILE A 14 -9.02 11.93 -0.52
C ILE A 14 -8.66 10.64 0.21
N LEU A 15 -9.61 9.99 0.87
CA LEU A 15 -9.38 8.70 1.52
C LEU A 15 -9.01 7.60 0.52
N PHE A 16 -9.64 7.55 -0.66
CA PHE A 16 -9.28 6.61 -1.71
C PHE A 16 -7.85 6.84 -2.20
N ILE A 17 -7.48 8.08 -2.52
CA ILE A 17 -6.11 8.42 -2.94
C ILE A 17 -5.09 8.14 -1.84
N TRP A 18 -5.45 8.36 -0.57
CA TRP A 18 -4.56 8.05 0.54
C TRP A 18 -4.38 6.54 0.71
N THR A 19 -5.43 5.74 0.61
CA THR A 19 -5.39 4.31 0.95
C THR A 19 -4.82 3.40 -0.13
N ILE A 20 -5.06 3.71 -1.41
CA ILE A 20 -4.61 2.89 -2.53
C ILE A 20 -3.08 2.70 -2.55
N PRO A 21 -2.25 3.75 -2.43
CA PRO A 21 -0.79 3.63 -2.45
C PRO A 21 -0.27 2.71 -1.35
N TRP A 22 -0.75 2.87 -0.12
CA TRP A 22 -0.33 2.04 1.01
C TRP A 22 -0.73 0.58 0.82
N LYS A 23 -1.94 0.33 0.32
CA LYS A 23 -2.46 -1.02 0.11
C LYS A 23 -1.68 -1.78 -0.96
N VAL A 24 -1.47 -1.14 -2.12
CA VAL A 24 -0.64 -1.69 -3.19
C VAL A 24 0.77 -1.98 -2.68
N TYR A 25 1.33 -1.05 -1.91
CA TYR A 25 2.70 -1.17 -1.42
C TYR A 25 2.88 -2.31 -0.40
N ALA A 26 1.97 -2.43 0.58
CA ALA A 26 2.03 -3.49 1.57
C ALA A 26 1.88 -4.88 0.94
N VAL A 27 0.98 -5.01 -0.04
CA VAL A 27 0.79 -6.24 -0.82
C VAL A 27 2.05 -6.59 -1.63
N TRP A 28 2.66 -5.61 -2.30
CA TRP A 28 3.89 -5.81 -3.08
C TRP A 28 5.03 -6.36 -2.22
N ILE A 29 5.23 -5.80 -1.02
CA ILE A 29 6.23 -6.29 -0.08
C ILE A 29 5.90 -7.71 0.40
N ALA A 30 4.64 -7.97 0.74
CA ALA A 30 4.21 -9.28 1.22
C ALA A 30 4.46 -10.39 0.20
N VAL A 31 4.21 -10.12 -1.09
CA VAL A 31 4.54 -11.05 -2.18
C VAL A 31 6.04 -11.22 -2.31
N LYS A 32 6.81 -10.12 -2.34
CA LYS A 32 8.26 -10.17 -2.52
C LYS A 32 8.99 -10.92 -1.40
N HIS A 33 8.51 -10.82 -0.17
CA HIS A 33 9.08 -11.52 0.98
C HIS A 33 8.43 -12.90 1.24
N ASN A 34 7.54 -13.39 0.38
CA ASN A 34 6.80 -14.64 0.57
C ASN A 34 5.98 -14.71 1.88
N HIS A 35 5.53 -13.58 2.40
CA HIS A 35 4.71 -13.49 3.61
C HIS A 35 3.23 -13.81 3.31
N LYS A 36 2.94 -15.07 2.94
CA LYS A 36 1.61 -15.53 2.51
C LYS A 36 0.48 -15.22 3.50
N LYS A 37 0.73 -15.38 4.81
CA LYS A 37 -0.27 -15.05 5.87
C LYS A 37 -0.60 -13.55 5.90
N TRP A 38 0.39 -12.70 5.71
CA TRP A 38 0.21 -11.25 5.70
C TRP A 38 -0.45 -10.76 4.41
N PHE A 39 -0.16 -11.38 3.28
CA PHE A 39 -0.88 -11.11 2.03
C PHE A 39 -2.40 -11.31 2.21
N VAL A 40 -2.81 -12.43 2.80
CA VAL A 40 -4.23 -12.72 3.09
C VAL A 40 -4.81 -11.72 4.08
N ALA A 41 -4.07 -11.37 5.14
CA ALA A 41 -4.51 -10.38 6.13
C ALA A 41 -4.74 -8.98 5.50
N LEU A 42 -3.81 -8.50 4.66
CA LEU A 42 -3.91 -7.20 3.98
C LEU A 42 -5.06 -7.15 2.94
N LEU A 43 -5.41 -8.29 2.36
CA LEU A 43 -6.55 -8.42 1.44
C LEU A 43 -7.89 -8.39 2.17
N LEU A 44 -8.02 -9.12 3.29
CA LEU A 44 -9.25 -9.24 4.05
C LEU A 44 -9.53 -8.03 4.95
N LEU A 45 -8.49 -7.37 5.47
CA LEU A 45 -8.64 -6.25 6.40
C LEU A 45 -8.69 -4.93 5.64
N ASN A 46 -9.88 -4.32 5.56
CA ASN A 46 -10.09 -2.97 5.02
C ASN A 46 -9.92 -1.90 6.11
N THR A 47 -8.73 -1.76 6.68
CA THR A 47 -8.46 -0.83 7.80
C THR A 47 -8.01 0.57 7.36
N VAL A 48 -8.45 1.06 6.20
CA VAL A 48 -8.08 2.41 5.70
C VAL A 48 -6.55 2.64 5.76
N ALA A 49 -5.76 1.72 5.22
CA ALA A 49 -4.28 1.78 5.17
C ALA A 49 -3.51 1.72 6.50
N ILE A 50 -4.18 1.69 7.66
CA ILE A 50 -3.49 1.63 8.97
C ILE A 50 -2.72 0.32 9.16
N LEU A 51 -3.35 -0.83 8.87
CA LEU A 51 -2.69 -2.13 8.97
C LEU A 51 -1.56 -2.28 7.95
N ASP A 52 -1.74 -1.72 6.75
CA ASP A 52 -0.75 -1.71 5.69
C ASP A 52 0.53 -0.99 6.14
N ILE A 53 0.39 0.22 6.68
CA ILE A 53 1.50 1.00 7.25
C ILE A 53 2.15 0.23 8.41
N PHE A 54 1.36 -0.32 9.33
CA PHE A 54 1.88 -1.10 10.45
C PHE A 54 2.69 -2.32 10.00
N TYR A 55 2.22 -3.03 8.96
CA TYR A 55 2.94 -4.16 8.37
C TYR A 55 4.30 -3.73 7.83
N ILE A 56 4.35 -2.64 7.07
CA ILE A 56 5.58 -2.11 6.48
C ILE A 56 6.60 -1.76 7.57
N PHE A 57 6.19 -0.99 8.59
CA PHE A 57 7.10 -0.53 9.63
C PHE A 57 7.52 -1.63 10.61
N LYS A 58 6.59 -2.51 11.02
CA LYS A 58 6.85 -3.46 12.11
C LYS A 58 7.28 -4.85 11.64
N ILE A 59 6.71 -5.35 10.54
CA ILE A 59 6.97 -6.71 10.05
C ILE A 59 8.02 -6.71 8.95
N ALA A 60 7.85 -5.87 7.93
CA ALA A 60 8.85 -5.79 6.87
C ALA A 60 10.14 -5.13 7.37
N LYS A 61 10.07 -4.31 8.43
CA LYS A 61 11.20 -3.52 8.97
C LYS A 61 11.98 -2.77 7.89
N LYS A 62 11.32 -2.47 6.76
CA LYS A 62 11.97 -1.92 5.57
C LYS A 62 12.07 -0.42 5.67
N SER A 63 13.27 0.11 5.44
CA SER A 63 13.47 1.54 5.24
C SER A 63 12.92 1.99 3.89
N TRP A 64 12.43 3.25 3.81
CA TRP A 64 12.04 3.92 2.56
C TRP A 64 13.09 3.82 1.44
N ASN A 65 14.36 3.63 1.78
CA ASN A 65 15.43 3.42 0.81
C ASN A 65 15.36 2.03 0.17
N GLU A 66 15.19 0.97 0.96
CA GLU A 66 15.02 -0.40 0.46
C GLU A 66 13.72 -0.57 -0.34
N VAL A 67 12.69 0.22 0.01
CA VAL A 67 11.45 0.33 -0.76
C VAL A 67 11.74 0.81 -2.18
N LYS A 68 12.50 1.90 -2.31
CA LYS A 68 12.86 2.49 -3.60
C LYS A 68 13.78 1.58 -4.40
N GLU A 69 14.74 0.93 -3.74
CA GLU A 69 15.64 -0.02 -4.40
C GLU A 69 14.89 -1.22 -4.98
N ASP A 70 13.91 -1.75 -4.26
CA ASP A 70 13.06 -2.83 -4.77
C ASP A 70 12.29 -2.45 -6.04
N PHE A 71 11.73 -1.24 -6.07
CA PHE A 71 11.03 -0.70 -7.23
C PHE A 71 11.99 -0.45 -8.40
N LYS A 72 13.17 0.13 -8.12
CA LYS A 72 14.18 0.41 -9.15
C LYS A 72 14.74 -0.89 -9.75
N GLY A 73 15.00 -1.89 -8.92
CA GLY A 73 15.51 -3.20 -9.36
C GLY A 73 14.51 -3.96 -10.23
N THR A 74 13.21 -3.89 -9.89
CA THR A 74 12.16 -4.51 -10.72
C THR A 74 11.98 -3.81 -12.06
N TRP A 75 12.00 -2.47 -12.10
CA TRP A 75 11.92 -1.72 -13.35
C TRP A 75 13.15 -1.90 -14.26
N GLY A 76 14.35 -1.99 -13.66
CA GLY A 76 15.60 -2.25 -14.38
C GLY A 76 15.63 -3.62 -15.06
N SER A 77 15.04 -4.64 -14.43
CA SER A 77 14.93 -5.99 -14.99
C SER A 77 13.96 -6.06 -16.19
N ILE A 78 12.89 -5.26 -16.18
CA ILE A 78 11.91 -5.19 -17.28
C ILE A 78 12.50 -4.47 -18.51
N LYS A 79 13.31 -3.43 -18.31
CA LYS A 79 13.88 -2.65 -19.44
C LYS A 79 15.02 -3.37 -20.18
N ASN A 80 15.70 -4.32 -19.53
CA ASN A 80 16.84 -5.05 -20.10
C ASN A 80 16.44 -6.37 -20.80
N LYS A 81 15.14 -6.63 -20.99
CA LYS A 81 14.61 -7.79 -21.69
C LYS A 81 13.81 -7.35 -22.91
#